data_AF-A0AAV8WKH4-F1
#
_entry.id   AF-A0AAV8WKH4-F1
#
_cell.length_a   1.000
_cell.length_b   1.000
_cell.length_c   1.000
_cell.angle_alpha   90.00
_cell.angle_beta   90.00
_cell.angle_gamma   90.00
#
_symmetry.space_group_name_H-M   'P 1'
#
loop_
_entity.id
_entity.type
_entity.pdbx_description
1 polymer ?
#
loop_
_entity_poly.entity_id
_entity_poly.type
_entity_poly.pdbx_seq_one_letter_code
_entity_poly.pdbx_strand_id
1 'polypeptide(L)' 'MWFEILPSFGIIVVAMAFPHASAYVLNKLVVGNMYRRSMMEFEQRIQYLRDKRLTGDPYKINGLEAIPDE' A
#
# COMPACT_ATOMS: atom_id res chain seq x y z
N MET A 1 -31.78 -3.71 27.97
CA MET A 1 -30.53 -4.14 28.61
C MET A 1 -29.33 -3.51 27.92
N TRP A 2 -28.25 -3.22 28.66
CA TRP A 2 -27.10 -2.47 28.13
C TRP A 2 -26.46 -3.08 26.86
N PHE A 3 -26.58 -4.39 26.66
CA PHE A 3 -26.02 -5.10 25.51
C PHE A 3 -26.73 -4.82 24.18
N GLU A 4 -27.92 -4.21 24.19
CA GLU A 4 -28.69 -3.88 22.97
C GLU A 4 -27.96 -2.86 22.09
N ILE A 5 -26.96 -2.17 22.62
CA ILE A 5 -26.08 -1.27 21.85
C ILE A 5 -25.03 -2.01 21.01
N LEU A 6 -24.69 -3.26 21.38
CA LEU A 6 -23.59 -4.01 20.77
C LEU A 6 -23.79 -4.26 19.27
N PRO A 7 -25.00 -4.58 18.75
CA PRO A 7 -25.21 -4.70 17.31
C PRO A 7 -24.90 -3.40 16.55
N SER A 8 -25.42 -2.27 17.02
CA SER A 8 -25.17 -0.96 16.40
C SER A 8 -23.70 -0.58 16.47
N PHE A 9 -23.05 -0.81 17.62
CA PHE A 9 -21.61 -0.62 17.77
C PHE A 9 -20.81 -1.50 16.80
N GLY A 10 -21.16 -2.77 16.68
CA GLY A 10 -20.51 -3.71 15.76
C GLY A 10 -20.60 -3.26 14.30
N ILE A 11 -21.78 -2.77 13.86
CA ILE A 11 -21.95 -2.22 12.51
C ILE A 11 -21.00 -1.04 12.28
N ILE A 12 -20.92 -0.10 13.24
CA ILE A 12 -20.05 1.07 13.12
C ILE A 12 -18.57 0.65 13.05
N VAL A 13 -18.14 -0.26 13.92
CA VAL A 13 -16.75 -0.76 13.94
C VAL A 13 -16.41 -1.43 12.61
N VAL A 14 -17.28 -2.31 12.11
CA VAL A 14 -17.06 -2.99 10.82
C VAL A 14 -17.02 -1.97 9.68
N ALA A 15 -17.95 -1.02 9.64
CA ALA A 15 -18.00 0.02 8.62
C ALA A 15 -16.74 0.91 8.64
N MET A 16 -16.20 1.24 9.81
CA MET A 16 -14.96 2.01 9.93
C MET A 16 -13.71 1.18 9.58
N ALA A 17 -13.67 -0.10 9.95
CA ALA A 17 -12.52 -0.96 9.66
C ALA A 17 -12.44 -1.37 8.19
N PHE A 18 -13.60 -1.51 7.52
CA PHE A 18 -13.69 -2.05 6.17
C PHE A 18 -12.87 -1.28 5.11
N PRO A 19 -12.89 0.07 5.04
CA PRO A 19 -12.06 0.82 4.11
C PRO A 19 -10.55 0.57 4.27
N HIS A 20 -10.08 0.42 5.52
CA HIS A 20 -8.66 0.19 5.79
C HIS A 20 -8.23 -1.23 5.38
N ALA A 21 -9.03 -2.24 5.73
CA ALA A 21 -8.76 -3.62 5.37
C ALA A 21 -8.86 -3.85 3.85
N SER A 22 -9.87 -3.27 3.21
CA SER A 22 -10.03 -3.37 1.76
C SER A 22 -8.91 -2.65 1.01
N ALA A 23 -8.48 -1.45 1.44
CA ALA A 23 -7.36 -0.75 0.81
C ALA A 23 -6.07 -1.58 0.80
N TYR A 24 -5.77 -2.31 1.88
CA TYR A 24 -4.61 -3.20 1.96
C TYR A 24 -4.62 -4.30 0.88
N VAL A 25 -5.77 -4.95 0.70
CA VAL A 25 -5.95 -6.01 -0.32
C VAL A 25 -5.95 -5.41 -1.73
N LEU A 26 -6.69 -4.31 -1.93
CA LEU A 26 -6.78 -3.63 -3.23
C LEU A 26 -5.41 -3.11 -3.70
N ASN A 27 -4.58 -2.58 -2.80
CA ASN A 27 -3.22 -2.16 -3.14
C ASN A 27 -2.40 -3.33 -3.69
N LYS A 28 -2.50 -4.51 -3.08
CA LYS A 28 -1.80 -5.70 -3.58
C LYS A 28 -2.28 -6.11 -4.96
N LEU A 29 -3.57 -6.00 -5.24
CA LEU A 29 -4.14 -6.37 -6.55
C LEU A 29 -3.76 -5.38 -7.66
N VAL A 30 -3.75 -4.08 -7.36
CA VAL A 30 -3.50 -3.03 -8.36
C VAL A 30 -2.01 -2.80 -8.58
N VAL A 31 -1.21 -2.90 -7.52
CA VAL A 31 0.18 -2.42 -7.49
C VAL A 31 1.18 -3.54 -7.14
N GLY A 32 0.70 -4.76 -6.90
CA GLY A 32 1.55 -5.91 -6.54
C GLY A 32 2.09 -5.87 -5.11
N ASN A 33 1.92 -4.75 -4.38
CA ASN A 33 2.33 -4.60 -2.99
C ASN A 33 1.17 -4.11 -2.11
N MET A 34 1.10 -4.64 -0.90
CA MET A 34 0.01 -4.33 0.05
C MET A 34 0.11 -2.90 0.60
N TYR A 35 1.33 -2.37 0.71
CA TYR A 35 1.59 -1.02 1.20
C TYR A 35 2.04 -0.11 0.05
N ARG A 36 1.49 1.10 0.01
CA ARG A 36 1.93 2.13 -0.92
C ARG A 36 3.16 2.85 -0.36
N ARG A 37 4.10 3.20 -1.24
CA ARG A 37 5.25 4.03 -0.85
C ARG A 37 4.80 5.45 -0.54
N SER A 38 5.38 6.02 0.51
CA SER A 38 5.22 7.45 0.80
C SER A 38 5.82 8.29 -0.33
N MET A 39 5.11 9.35 -0.68
CA MET A 39 5.52 10.37 -1.65
C MET A 39 5.25 11.77 -1.08
N MET A 40 5.23 11.91 0.24
CA MET A 40 4.91 13.18 0.89
C MET A 40 6.01 14.20 0.64
N GLU A 41 7.27 13.77 0.71
CA GLU A 41 8.44 14.61 0.49
C GLU A 41 8.90 14.60 -0.97
N PHE A 42 9.60 15.66 -1.38
CA PHE A 42 10.12 15.80 -2.74
C PHE A 42 11.12 14.69 -3.11
N GLU A 43 12.04 14.38 -2.21
CA GLU A 43 13.03 13.31 -2.43
C GLU A 43 12.35 11.95 -2.63
N GLN A 44 11.33 11.64 -1.83
CA GLN A 44 10.55 10.40 -1.95
C GLN A 44 9.87 10.29 -3.32
N ARG A 45 9.35 11.40 -3.87
CA ARG A 45 8.77 11.46 -5.22
C ARG A 45 9.82 11.22 -6.30
N ILE A 46 11.00 11.83 -6.16
CA ILE A 46 12.09 11.60 -7.13
C ILE A 46 12.49 10.13 -7.12
N GLN A 47 12.67 9.52 -5.95
CA GLN A 47 13.06 8.11 -5.86
C GLN A 47 11.97 7.19 -6.43
N TYR A 48 10.69 7.49 -6.19
CA TYR A 48 9.58 6.75 -6.80
C TYR A 48 9.62 6.80 -8.34
N LEU A 49 9.88 7.98 -8.91
CA LEU A 49 10.02 8.13 -10.36
C LEU A 49 11.28 7.45 -10.90
N ARG A 50 12.39 7.51 -10.17
CA ARG A 50 13.63 6.79 -10.51
C ARG A 50 13.37 5.29 -10.64
N ASP A 51 12.76 4.69 -9.62
CA ASP A 51 12.52 3.25 -9.60
C ASP A 51 11.56 2.85 -10.73
N LYS A 52 10.50 3.65 -10.99
CA LYS A 52 9.61 3.43 -12.14
C LYS A 52 10.35 3.48 -13.49
N ARG A 53 11.36 4.34 -13.65
CA ARG A 53 12.16 4.43 -14.89
C ARG A 53 13.10 3.24 -15.07
N LEU A 54 13.65 2.71 -13.98
CA LEU A 54 14.60 1.60 -14.01
C LEU A 54 13.92 0.25 -14.28
N THR A 55 12.81 -0.04 -13.61
CA THR A 55 12.17 -1.38 -13.65
C THR A 55 10.78 -1.39 -14.30
N GLY A 56 10.23 -0.22 -14.66
CA GLY A 56 8.85 -0.05 -15.12
C GLY A 56 7.81 -0.04 -14.00
N ASP A 57 8.15 -0.60 -12.83
CA ASP A 57 7.29 -0.70 -11.65
C ASP A 57 8.05 -0.27 -10.38
N PRO A 58 7.66 0.84 -9.72
CA PRO A 58 8.35 1.35 -8.53
C PRO A 58 8.27 0.45 -7.29
N TYR A 59 7.53 -0.65 -7.34
CA TYR A 59 7.45 -1.67 -6.29
C TYR A 59 8.29 -2.91 -6.58
N LYS A 60 8.82 -3.03 -7.81
CA LYS A 60 9.80 -4.06 -8.16
C LYS A 60 11.19 -3.56 -7.80
N ILE A 61 11.83 -4.23 -6.86
CA ILE A 61 13.18 -3.89 -6.38
C ILE A 61 14.20 -4.24 -7.47
N ASN A 62 15.14 -3.32 -7.72
CA ASN A 62 16.30 -3.53 -8.59
C ASN A 62 17.53 -3.78 -7.73
N GLY A 63 17.91 -5.04 -7.55
CA GLY A 63 19.07 -5.41 -6.75
C GLY A 63 20.37 -5.36 -7.55
N LEU A 64 21.43 -5.96 -6.98
CA LEU A 64 22.75 -6.01 -7.58
C LEU A 64 22.79 -6.94 -8.81
N GLU A 65 21.87 -7.88 -8.90
CA GLU A 65 21.69 -8.79 -10.03
C GLU A 65 21.37 -8.09 -11.36
N ALA A 66 20.94 -6.84 -11.32
CA ALA A 66 20.66 -6.04 -12.51
C ALA A 66 21.89 -5.27 -13.03
N ILE A 67 23.01 -5.28 -12.29
CA ILE A 67 24.25 -4.62 -12.67
C ILE A 67 25.09 -5.64 -13.45
N PRO A 68 25.58 -5.31 -14.66
CA PRO A 68 26.52 -6.17 -15.38
C PRO A 68 27.80 -6.39 -14.57
N ASP A 69 28.35 -7.60 -14.62
CA ASP A 69 29.61 -7.94 -13.93
C ASP A 69 30.85 -7.33 -14.60
N GLU A 70 30.71 -6.75 -15.80
CA GLU A 70 31.76 -6.08 -16.59
C GLU A 70 31.48 -4.58 -16.79
#